data_AF-A0A7K8FI74-F1
#
_entry.id   AF-A0A7K8FI74-F1
#
_cell.length_a   1.000
_cell.length_b   1.000
_cell.length_c   1.000
_cell.angle_alpha   90.00
_cell.angle_beta   90.00
_cell.angle_gamma   90.00
#
_symmetry.space_group_name_H-M   'P 1'
#
loop_
_entity.id
_entity.type
_entity.pdbx_description
1 polymer ?
#
loop_
_entity_poly.entity_id
_entity_poly.type
_entity_poly.pdbx_seq_one_letter_code
_entity_poly.pdbx_strand_id
1 'polypeptide(L)'
;LRVNQEEVPENCSNIQDEEQDSDISKHRQKIAENRDQMRTNVIQEIMKTERVYIKHLKDICEGYIRQCRKHTGMFTTAQLSTIFGNIEDIYKFQRKFLKDLEKQYNKEEPHLSEIGSCFLQHVEGFAIYSEYCNNHPSACIELSKLMKQGKYRHFFEACRLLQQMIDIAIDGFLLTPVQKICKYPLQLAELLKYTTQEHSDYSNIKAAYEAMKNVACLINERKRRLESIDKIARWQVSIVDWEGPDVLARSSELIHSGELTKISKQGKSQQRTFFLFDHQL
;
A
#
# COMPACT_ATOMS: atom_id res chain seq x y z
N LEU A 1 37.95 -65.91 59.56
CA LEU A 1 37.19 -64.88 60.28
C LEU A 1 36.75 -63.82 59.27
N ARG A 2 35.42 -63.69 59.10
CA ARG A 2 34.63 -62.51 58.65
C ARG A 2 35.02 -61.76 57.36
N VAL A 3 34.24 -61.91 56.29
CA VAL A 3 33.09 -61.08 55.81
C VAL A 3 33.55 -59.91 54.93
N ASN A 4 33.05 -59.86 53.69
CA ASN A 4 32.50 -58.66 53.03
C ASN A 4 31.89 -59.05 51.67
N GLN A 5 30.55 -59.03 51.61
CA GLN A 5 29.76 -58.93 50.39
C GLN A 5 29.36 -57.45 50.29
N GLU A 6 29.74 -56.78 49.21
CA GLU A 6 29.23 -55.45 48.84
C GLU A 6 28.03 -55.64 47.91
N GLU A 7 26.88 -55.11 48.32
CA GLU A 7 25.70 -54.92 47.49
C GLU A 7 25.89 -53.69 46.60
N VAL A 8 25.56 -53.82 45.32
CA VAL A 8 25.38 -52.71 44.37
C VAL A 8 23.96 -52.20 44.50
N PRO A 9 23.71 -50.89 44.73
CA PRO A 9 22.42 -50.31 44.39
C PRO A 9 22.47 -49.77 42.96
N GLU A 10 21.66 -50.37 42.09
CA GLU A 10 21.17 -49.70 40.88
C GLU A 10 20.39 -48.43 41.26
N ASN A 11 20.35 -47.53 40.28
CA ASN A 11 19.27 -46.58 40.04
C ASN A 11 19.39 -45.18 40.70
N CYS A 12 20.11 -44.29 40.02
CA CYS A 12 19.86 -42.85 40.13
C CYS A 12 20.46 -42.09 38.91
N SER A 13 19.89 -42.25 37.72
CA SER A 13 20.30 -41.44 36.56
C SER A 13 19.23 -41.13 35.52
N ASN A 14 17.97 -41.56 35.68
CA ASN A 14 16.94 -41.36 34.65
C ASN A 14 15.91 -40.26 34.95
N ILE A 15 15.97 -39.60 36.11
CA ILE A 15 14.95 -38.60 36.50
C ILE A 15 15.32 -37.17 36.05
N GLN A 16 16.62 -36.87 35.93
CA GLN A 16 17.08 -35.51 35.58
C GLN A 16 16.95 -35.17 34.09
N ASP A 17 17.05 -36.15 33.20
CA ASP A 17 16.90 -35.92 31.75
C ASP A 17 15.43 -35.73 31.33
N GLU A 18 14.47 -36.38 31.99
CA GLU A 18 13.03 -36.23 31.68
C GLU A 18 12.46 -34.89 32.18
N GLU A 19 12.90 -34.39 33.35
CA GLU A 19 12.45 -33.08 33.85
C GLU A 19 12.98 -31.93 32.99
N GLN A 20 14.23 -32.02 32.52
CA GLN A 20 14.87 -31.00 31.70
C GLN A 20 14.28 -30.93 30.28
N ASP A 21 13.92 -32.08 29.68
CA ASP A 21 13.23 -32.11 28.38
C ASP A 21 11.77 -31.62 28.50
N SER A 22 11.11 -31.88 29.64
CA SER A 22 9.76 -31.37 29.93
C SER A 22 9.69 -29.84 30.02
N ASP A 23 10.70 -29.20 30.62
CA ASP A 23 10.75 -27.74 30.78
C ASP A 23 11.10 -27.03 29.46
N ILE A 24 11.98 -27.61 28.64
CA ILE A 24 12.27 -27.10 27.29
C ILE A 24 11.06 -27.25 26.38
N SER A 25 10.30 -28.35 26.48
CA SER A 25 9.05 -28.57 25.75
C SER A 25 7.98 -27.53 26.13
N LYS A 26 7.75 -27.30 27.43
CA LYS A 26 6.84 -26.25 27.92
C LYS A 26 7.25 -24.85 27.47
N HIS A 27 8.55 -24.55 27.45
CA HIS A 27 9.04 -23.25 26.99
C HIS A 27 8.82 -23.05 25.48
N ARG A 28 9.05 -24.10 24.66
CA ARG A 28 8.74 -24.08 23.22
C ARG A 28 7.25 -23.91 22.96
N GLN A 29 6.40 -24.63 23.69
CA GLN A 29 4.94 -24.51 23.63
C GLN A 29 4.50 -23.06 23.87
N LYS A 30 5.03 -22.44 24.94
CA LYS A 30 4.71 -21.05 25.30
C LYS A 30 5.16 -20.02 24.26
N ILE A 31 6.30 -20.26 23.60
CA ILE A 31 6.77 -19.41 22.49
C ILE A 31 5.88 -19.56 21.26
N ALA A 32 5.44 -20.78 20.95
CA ALA A 32 4.52 -21.04 19.84
C ALA A 32 3.16 -20.37 20.08
N GLU A 33 2.56 -20.58 21.26
CA GLU A 33 1.30 -19.94 21.67
C GLU A 33 1.36 -18.42 21.58
N ASN A 34 2.47 -17.81 22.04
CA ASN A 34 2.65 -16.37 21.92
C ASN A 34 2.73 -15.90 20.46
N ARG A 35 3.36 -16.69 19.58
CA ARG A 35 3.46 -16.38 18.14
C ARG A 35 2.11 -16.48 17.46
N ASP A 36 1.33 -17.51 17.76
CA ASP A 36 -0.02 -17.71 17.22
C ASP A 36 -0.96 -16.60 17.68
N GLN A 37 -0.81 -16.15 18.93
CA GLN A 37 -1.54 -14.97 19.41
C GLN A 37 -1.15 -13.70 18.64
N MET A 38 0.14 -13.50 18.36
CA MET A 38 0.59 -12.36 17.55
C MET A 38 0.07 -12.43 16.12
N ARG A 39 0.12 -13.60 15.47
CA ARG A 39 -0.46 -13.83 14.14
C ARG A 39 -1.96 -13.57 14.13
N THR A 40 -2.68 -14.03 15.16
CA THR A 40 -4.11 -13.74 15.37
C THR A 40 -4.37 -12.24 15.41
N ASN A 41 -3.59 -11.48 16.18
CA ASN A 41 -3.74 -10.04 16.29
C ASN A 41 -3.57 -9.34 14.93
N VAL A 42 -2.54 -9.72 14.17
CA VAL A 42 -2.29 -9.16 12.83
C VAL A 42 -3.44 -9.47 11.86
N ILE A 43 -3.92 -10.72 11.83
CA ILE A 43 -5.04 -11.11 10.95
C ILE A 43 -6.30 -10.33 11.32
N GLN A 44 -6.63 -10.24 12.61
CA GLN A 44 -7.78 -9.47 13.07
C GLN A 44 -7.66 -7.99 12.73
N GLU A 45 -6.46 -7.40 12.84
CA GLU A 45 -6.20 -6.02 12.44
C GLU A 45 -6.41 -5.82 10.93
N ILE A 46 -5.90 -6.72 10.09
CA ILE A 46 -6.12 -6.70 8.64
C ILE A 46 -7.62 -6.72 8.35
N MET A 47 -8.36 -7.68 8.92
CA MET A 47 -9.81 -7.80 8.70
C MET A 47 -10.57 -6.57 9.18
N LYS A 48 -10.24 -6.03 10.36
CA LYS A 48 -10.86 -4.83 10.93
C LYS A 48 -10.60 -3.62 10.04
N THR A 49 -9.34 -3.38 9.68
CA THR A 49 -8.95 -2.23 8.85
C THR A 49 -9.56 -2.32 7.45
N GLU A 50 -9.72 -3.52 6.91
CA GLU A 50 -10.37 -3.74 5.63
C GLU A 50 -11.86 -3.38 5.65
N ARG A 51 -12.59 -3.86 6.66
CA ARG A 51 -14.02 -3.51 6.85
C ARG A 51 -14.22 -2.01 7.03
N VAL A 52 -13.36 -1.37 7.82
CA VAL A 52 -13.38 0.08 8.01
C VAL A 52 -13.12 0.80 6.69
N TYR A 53 -12.11 0.38 5.93
CA TYR A 53 -11.81 0.97 4.62
C TYR A 53 -12.96 0.84 3.63
N ILE A 54 -13.60 -0.33 3.54
CA ILE A 54 -14.81 -0.53 2.72
C ILE A 54 -15.95 0.38 3.15
N LYS A 55 -16.13 0.56 4.46
CA LYS A 55 -17.13 1.50 4.99
C LYS A 55 -16.83 2.93 4.51
N HIS A 56 -15.58 3.39 4.61
CA HIS A 56 -15.18 4.71 4.09
C HIS A 56 -15.47 4.85 2.59
N LEU A 57 -15.12 3.85 1.78
CA LEU A 57 -15.42 3.86 0.34
C LEU A 57 -16.93 3.93 0.06
N LYS A 58 -17.73 3.15 0.80
CA LYS A 58 -19.19 3.19 0.71
C LYS A 58 -19.72 4.59 1.04
N ASP A 59 -19.26 5.16 2.14
CA ASP A 59 -19.66 6.49 2.62
C ASP A 59 -19.30 7.57 1.60
N ILE A 60 -18.16 7.45 0.91
CA ILE A 60 -17.82 8.37 -0.20
C ILE A 60 -18.79 8.21 -1.38
N CYS A 61 -19.05 6.98 -1.81
CA CYS A 61 -19.92 6.72 -2.96
C CYS A 61 -21.39 7.13 -2.71
N GLU A 62 -21.92 6.79 -1.53
CA GLU A 62 -23.32 7.02 -1.18
C GLU A 62 -23.58 8.40 -0.58
N GLY A 63 -22.64 8.92 0.21
CA GLY A 63 -22.76 10.19 0.93
C GLY A 63 -22.32 11.39 0.10
N TYR A 64 -21.23 11.29 -0.66
CA TYR A 64 -20.74 12.40 -1.48
C TYR A 64 -21.16 12.26 -2.95
N ILE A 65 -20.69 11.22 -3.65
CA ILE A 65 -20.85 11.11 -5.12
C ILE A 65 -22.33 11.15 -5.52
N ARG A 66 -23.17 10.36 -4.84
CA ARG A 66 -24.61 10.34 -5.10
C ARG A 66 -25.26 11.70 -4.90
N GLN A 67 -24.86 12.47 -3.88
CA GLN A 67 -25.42 13.79 -3.61
C GLN A 67 -24.91 14.82 -4.63
N CYS A 68 -23.63 14.79 -4.96
CA CYS A 68 -23.06 15.67 -5.98
C CYS A 68 -23.75 15.49 -7.34
N ARG A 69 -24.02 14.24 -7.76
CA ARG A 69 -24.73 13.92 -9.01
C ARG A 69 -26.17 14.43 -9.04
N LYS A 70 -26.84 14.52 -7.89
CA LYS A 70 -28.20 15.09 -7.78
C LYS A 70 -28.23 16.62 -7.92
N HIS A 71 -27.12 17.29 -7.63
CA HIS A 71 -27.01 18.75 -7.65
C HIS A 71 -26.26 19.22 -8.91
N THR A 72 -26.84 18.97 -10.08
CA THR A 72 -26.24 19.27 -11.40
C THR A 72 -25.97 20.77 -11.63
N GLY A 73 -26.70 21.66 -10.95
CA GLY A 73 -26.42 23.10 -10.96
C GLY A 73 -25.18 23.51 -10.15
N MET A 74 -24.60 22.60 -9.37
CA MET A 74 -23.48 22.87 -8.47
C MET A 74 -22.17 22.20 -8.93
N PHE A 75 -22.25 21.04 -9.57
CA PHE A 75 -21.09 20.31 -10.06
C PHE A 75 -21.27 19.91 -11.53
N THR A 76 -20.25 20.15 -12.34
CA THR A 76 -20.20 19.59 -13.69
C THR A 76 -19.71 18.15 -13.68
N THR A 77 -20.06 17.37 -14.69
CA THR A 77 -19.57 15.99 -14.85
C THR A 77 -18.05 15.92 -14.86
N ALA A 78 -17.38 16.89 -15.51
CA ALA A 78 -15.92 16.98 -15.53
C ALA A 78 -15.33 17.17 -14.13
N GLN A 79 -15.92 18.07 -13.33
CA GLN A 79 -15.48 18.28 -11.94
C GLN A 79 -15.65 17.01 -11.09
N LEU A 80 -16.77 16.30 -11.24
CA LEU A 80 -16.98 15.04 -10.52
C LEU A 80 -15.96 13.97 -10.94
N SER A 81 -15.66 13.87 -12.23
CA SER A 81 -14.63 12.97 -12.74
C SER A 81 -13.26 13.31 -12.18
N THR A 82 -12.90 14.61 -12.09
CA THR A 82 -11.62 15.04 -11.51
C THR A 82 -11.55 14.78 -10.00
N ILE A 83 -12.61 15.11 -9.25
CA ILE A 83 -12.62 14.99 -7.78
C ILE A 83 -12.59 13.53 -7.32
N PHE A 84 -13.42 12.68 -7.94
CA PHE A 84 -13.63 11.31 -7.46
C PHE A 84 -12.86 10.25 -8.25
N GLY A 85 -12.39 10.57 -9.46
CA GLY A 85 -11.68 9.62 -10.32
C GLY A 85 -12.44 8.30 -10.48
N ASN A 86 -11.72 7.19 -10.39
CA ASN A 86 -12.25 5.83 -10.47
C ASN A 86 -12.57 5.21 -9.09
N ILE A 87 -12.87 6.01 -8.05
CA ILE A 87 -13.09 5.49 -6.68
C ILE A 87 -14.27 4.51 -6.57
N GLU A 88 -15.30 4.64 -7.41
CA GLU A 88 -16.41 3.69 -7.44
C GLU A 88 -15.94 2.30 -7.92
N ASP A 89 -14.94 2.24 -8.80
CA ASP A 89 -14.37 0.98 -9.27
C ASP A 89 -13.45 0.36 -8.22
N ILE A 90 -12.69 1.20 -7.49
CA ILE A 90 -11.99 0.78 -6.27
C ILE A 90 -12.98 0.18 -5.27
N TYR A 91 -14.13 0.82 -5.02
CA TYR A 91 -15.14 0.31 -4.11
C TYR A 91 -15.71 -1.05 -4.56
N LYS A 92 -16.04 -1.21 -5.84
CA LYS A 92 -16.51 -2.49 -6.38
C LYS A 92 -15.46 -3.59 -6.22
N PHE A 93 -14.21 -3.31 -6.58
CA PHE A 93 -13.09 -4.23 -6.41
C PHE A 93 -12.90 -4.62 -4.95
N GLN A 94 -12.82 -3.62 -4.06
CA GLN A 94 -12.54 -3.85 -2.65
C GLN A 94 -13.62 -4.71 -2.01
N ARG A 95 -14.90 -4.49 -2.34
CA ARG A 95 -16.01 -5.34 -1.85
C ARG A 95 -15.83 -6.81 -2.23
N LYS A 96 -15.37 -7.08 -3.44
CA LYS A 96 -15.07 -8.45 -3.89
C LYS A 96 -13.89 -9.03 -3.09
N PHE A 97 -12.82 -8.25 -2.97
CA PHE A 97 -11.63 -8.64 -2.22
C PHE A 97 -11.93 -8.93 -0.74
N LEU A 98 -12.65 -8.05 -0.03
CA LEU A 98 -13.06 -8.29 1.37
C LEU A 98 -13.93 -9.53 1.49
N LYS A 99 -14.87 -9.75 0.55
CA LYS A 99 -15.72 -10.95 0.57
C LYS A 99 -14.89 -12.22 0.49
N ASP A 100 -13.83 -12.24 -0.33
CA ASP A 100 -12.96 -13.40 -0.46
C ASP A 100 -12.02 -13.55 0.75
N LEU A 101 -11.53 -12.45 1.34
CA LEU A 101 -10.81 -12.47 2.62
C LEU A 101 -11.66 -13.05 3.75
N GLU A 102 -12.92 -12.63 3.85
CA GLU A 102 -13.85 -13.11 4.89
C GLU A 102 -14.17 -14.60 4.76
N LYS A 103 -14.06 -15.19 3.57
CA LYS A 103 -14.18 -16.64 3.38
C LYS A 103 -12.97 -17.41 3.89
N GLN A 104 -11.77 -16.83 3.78
CA GLN A 104 -10.53 -17.44 4.26
C GLN A 104 -10.30 -17.23 5.76
N TYR A 105 -11.10 -16.37 6.39
CA TYR A 105 -10.97 -16.06 7.81
C TYR A 105 -11.57 -17.17 8.69
N ASN A 106 -10.71 -17.85 9.45
CA ASN A 106 -11.13 -18.80 10.46
C ASN A 106 -11.55 -18.03 11.74
N LYS A 107 -12.82 -18.18 12.14
CA LYS A 107 -13.37 -17.48 13.31
C LYS A 107 -13.00 -18.12 14.64
N GLU A 108 -12.84 -19.44 14.64
CA GLU A 108 -12.53 -20.22 15.84
C GLU A 108 -11.03 -20.14 16.14
N GLU A 109 -10.21 -20.26 15.09
CA GLU A 109 -8.75 -20.21 15.18
C GLU A 109 -8.18 -19.19 14.19
N PRO A 110 -8.21 -17.88 14.50
CA PRO A 110 -7.80 -16.84 13.57
C PRO A 110 -6.38 -16.99 13.03
N HIS A 111 -5.44 -17.49 13.84
CA HIS A 111 -4.06 -17.76 13.43
C HIS A 111 -3.96 -18.77 12.28
N LEU A 112 -4.93 -19.67 12.08
CA LEU A 112 -4.95 -20.62 10.98
C LEU A 112 -5.54 -20.06 9.68
N SER A 113 -5.94 -18.78 9.63
CA SER A 113 -6.52 -18.19 8.41
C SER A 113 -5.49 -18.12 7.28
N GLU A 114 -5.90 -18.52 6.07
CA GLU A 114 -5.02 -18.57 4.88
C GLU A 114 -5.30 -17.43 3.90
N ILE A 115 -4.98 -16.21 4.32
CA ILE A 115 -5.35 -15.00 3.58
C ILE A 115 -4.34 -14.62 2.48
N GLY A 116 -3.14 -15.21 2.47
CA GLY A 116 -2.11 -14.90 1.46
C GLY A 116 -2.59 -15.19 0.03
N SER A 117 -3.27 -16.32 -0.16
CA SER A 117 -3.85 -16.72 -1.46
C SER A 117 -4.85 -15.70 -2.01
N CYS A 118 -5.60 -15.04 -1.13
CA CYS A 118 -6.59 -14.03 -1.51
C CYS A 118 -5.92 -12.79 -2.10
N PHE A 119 -4.76 -12.36 -1.59
CA PHE A 119 -4.01 -11.27 -2.21
C PHE A 119 -3.55 -11.64 -3.61
N LEU A 120 -2.96 -12.83 -3.77
CA LEU A 120 -2.43 -13.31 -5.05
C LEU A 120 -3.50 -13.38 -6.15
N GLN A 121 -4.69 -13.90 -5.82
CA GLN A 121 -5.82 -13.98 -6.75
C GLN A 121 -6.31 -12.62 -7.26
N HIS A 122 -6.04 -11.55 -6.52
CA HIS A 122 -6.54 -10.21 -6.80
C HIS A 122 -5.43 -9.21 -7.17
N VAL A 123 -4.17 -9.64 -7.32
CA VAL A 123 -3.00 -8.76 -7.61
C VAL A 123 -3.25 -7.82 -8.78
N GLU A 124 -3.72 -8.35 -9.91
CA GLU A 124 -3.99 -7.55 -11.11
C GLU A 124 -5.07 -6.49 -10.86
N GLY A 125 -6.05 -6.80 -10.01
CA GLY A 125 -7.14 -5.89 -9.65
C GLY A 125 -6.66 -4.65 -8.92
N PHE A 126 -5.52 -4.71 -8.21
CA PHE A 126 -4.94 -3.53 -7.55
C PHE A 126 -4.35 -2.51 -8.54
N ALA A 127 -4.19 -2.84 -9.83
CA ALA A 127 -3.66 -1.91 -10.83
C ALA A 127 -4.51 -0.64 -10.99
N ILE A 128 -5.82 -0.71 -10.70
CA ILE A 128 -6.75 0.45 -10.74
C ILE A 128 -6.36 1.58 -9.77
N TYR A 129 -5.61 1.25 -8.69
CA TYR A 129 -5.10 2.26 -7.75
C TYR A 129 -4.06 3.18 -8.41
N SER A 130 -3.39 2.74 -9.47
CA SER A 130 -2.45 3.59 -10.21
C SER A 130 -3.15 4.80 -10.82
N GLU A 131 -4.29 4.58 -11.48
CA GLU A 131 -5.10 5.66 -12.05
C GLU A 131 -5.57 6.63 -10.96
N TYR A 132 -6.07 6.09 -9.83
CA TYR A 132 -6.53 6.90 -8.71
C TYR A 132 -5.40 7.78 -8.13
N CYS A 133 -4.24 7.19 -7.87
CA CYS A 133 -3.08 7.89 -7.32
C CYS A 133 -2.54 8.97 -8.27
N ASN A 134 -2.60 8.73 -9.59
CA ASN A 134 -2.18 9.71 -10.60
C ASN A 134 -3.15 10.89 -10.70
N ASN A 135 -4.46 10.65 -10.51
CA ASN A 135 -5.48 11.70 -10.54
C ASN A 135 -5.59 12.48 -9.20
N HIS A 136 -5.20 11.88 -8.07
CA HIS A 136 -5.38 12.45 -6.74
C HIS A 136 -4.84 13.89 -6.57
N PRO A 137 -3.66 14.28 -7.13
CA PRO A 137 -3.21 15.67 -7.08
C PRO A 137 -4.19 16.65 -7.74
N SER A 138 -4.77 16.29 -8.88
CA SER A 138 -5.77 17.11 -9.58
C SER A 138 -7.07 17.22 -8.77
N ALA A 139 -7.49 16.13 -8.12
CA ALA A 139 -8.62 16.14 -7.20
C ALA A 139 -8.40 17.13 -6.04
N CYS A 140 -7.22 17.13 -5.43
CA CYS A 140 -6.87 18.06 -4.34
C CYS A 140 -6.92 19.53 -4.78
N ILE A 141 -6.45 19.84 -5.99
CA ILE A 141 -6.49 21.20 -6.55
C ILE A 141 -7.94 21.63 -6.78
N GLU A 142 -8.76 20.80 -7.43
CA GLU A 142 -10.17 21.15 -7.71
C GLU A 142 -10.97 21.28 -6.41
N LEU A 143 -10.79 20.38 -5.43
CA LEU A 143 -11.42 20.50 -4.11
C LEU A 143 -11.00 21.78 -3.39
N SER A 144 -9.70 22.09 -3.37
CA SER A 144 -9.20 23.32 -2.75
C SER A 144 -9.82 24.57 -3.36
N LYS A 145 -10.03 24.57 -4.68
CA LYS A 145 -10.71 25.66 -5.40
C LYS A 145 -12.19 25.75 -5.01
N LEU A 146 -12.91 24.63 -4.93
CA LEU A 146 -14.32 24.61 -4.53
C LEU A 146 -14.52 25.04 -3.08
N MET A 147 -13.66 24.59 -2.18
CA MET A 147 -13.73 24.88 -0.74
C MET A 147 -13.53 26.37 -0.41
N LYS A 148 -12.97 27.18 -1.34
CA LYS A 148 -12.95 28.64 -1.19
C LYS A 148 -14.34 29.27 -1.19
N GLN A 149 -15.33 28.64 -1.83
CA GLN A 149 -16.68 29.18 -1.89
C GLN A 149 -17.54 28.54 -0.80
N GLY A 150 -18.24 29.38 -0.02
CA GLY A 150 -19.04 28.94 1.13
C GLY A 150 -20.05 27.85 0.78
N LYS A 151 -20.71 27.92 -0.37
CA LYS A 151 -21.73 26.94 -0.78
C LYS A 151 -21.19 25.49 -0.83
N TYR A 152 -19.97 25.26 -1.32
CA TYR A 152 -19.38 23.92 -1.36
C TYR A 152 -18.97 23.43 0.03
N ARG A 153 -18.46 24.32 0.89
CA ARG A 153 -18.13 23.97 2.28
C ARG A 153 -19.36 23.46 3.03
N HIS A 154 -20.45 24.22 3.00
CA HIS A 154 -21.69 23.82 3.68
C HIS A 154 -22.28 22.53 3.06
N PHE A 155 -22.20 22.39 1.74
CA PHE A 155 -22.69 21.18 1.07
C PHE A 155 -21.93 19.93 1.47
N PHE A 156 -20.59 19.96 1.45
CA PHE A 156 -19.78 18.80 1.85
C PHE A 156 -19.95 18.49 3.33
N GLU A 157 -20.05 19.51 4.19
CA GLU A 157 -20.33 19.29 5.61
C GLU A 157 -21.71 18.67 5.85
N ALA A 158 -22.74 19.13 5.13
CA ALA A 158 -24.06 18.52 5.19
C ALA A 158 -24.03 17.05 4.73
N CYS A 159 -23.30 16.73 3.66
CA CYS A 159 -23.12 15.34 3.20
C CYS A 159 -22.45 14.47 4.27
N ARG A 160 -21.40 14.98 4.93
CA ARG A 160 -20.67 14.31 6.00
C ARG A 160 -21.58 13.98 7.19
N LEU A 161 -22.35 14.97 7.64
CA LEU A 161 -23.28 14.83 8.77
C LEU A 161 -24.44 13.88 8.45
N LEU A 162 -25.04 13.98 7.27
CA LEU A 162 -26.14 13.10 6.86
C LEU A 162 -25.72 11.63 6.80
N GLN A 163 -24.49 11.37 6.36
CA GLN A 163 -23.94 10.01 6.30
C GLN A 163 -23.29 9.57 7.63
N GLN A 164 -23.36 10.40 8.67
CA GLN A 164 -22.80 10.12 10.02
C GLN A 164 -21.32 9.73 9.97
N MET A 165 -20.57 10.40 9.10
CA MET A 165 -19.13 10.20 8.97
C MET A 165 -18.39 10.81 10.15
N ILE A 166 -17.23 10.24 10.48
CA ILE A 166 -16.30 10.84 11.46
C ILE A 166 -15.88 12.25 11.02
N ASP A 167 -15.35 13.04 11.96
CA ASP A 167 -14.94 14.42 11.74
C ASP A 167 -13.62 14.51 10.96
N ILE A 168 -13.70 14.09 9.70
CA ILE A 168 -12.65 14.16 8.70
C ILE A 168 -13.27 14.80 7.46
N ALA A 169 -12.60 15.83 6.93
CA ALA A 169 -13.04 16.48 5.71
C ALA A 169 -12.92 15.54 4.49
N ILE A 170 -13.64 15.87 3.41
CA ILE A 170 -13.74 15.04 2.20
C ILE A 170 -12.37 14.69 1.60
N ASP A 171 -11.40 15.61 1.63
CA ASP A 171 -10.03 15.39 1.16
C ASP A 171 -9.31 14.28 1.95
N GLY A 172 -9.49 14.25 3.29
CA GLY A 172 -8.99 13.18 4.13
C GLY A 172 -9.57 11.80 3.77
N PHE A 173 -10.87 11.74 3.47
CA PHE A 173 -11.51 10.52 2.97
C PHE A 173 -10.95 10.09 1.61
N LEU A 174 -10.73 11.03 0.69
CA LEU A 174 -10.21 10.75 -0.66
C LEU A 174 -8.73 10.37 -0.66
N LEU A 175 -7.99 10.65 0.41
CA LEU A 175 -6.62 10.18 0.59
C LEU A 175 -6.54 8.71 1.02
N THR A 176 -7.63 8.13 1.56
CA THR A 176 -7.61 6.77 2.11
C THR A 176 -7.18 5.67 1.12
N PRO A 177 -7.55 5.69 -0.18
CA PRO A 177 -7.08 4.66 -1.11
C PRO A 177 -5.57 4.73 -1.37
N VAL A 178 -5.01 5.93 -1.42
CA VAL A 178 -3.56 6.16 -1.57
C VAL A 178 -2.81 5.62 -0.36
N GLN A 179 -3.35 5.82 0.85
CA GLN A 179 -2.76 5.28 2.07
C GLN A 179 -2.89 3.75 2.13
N LYS A 180 -4.06 3.21 1.74
CA LYS A 180 -4.36 1.78 1.88
C LYS A 180 -3.44 0.94 1.00
N ILE A 181 -3.19 1.34 -0.24
CA ILE A 181 -2.31 0.59 -1.15
C ILE A 181 -0.87 0.50 -0.62
N CYS A 182 -0.39 1.54 0.08
CA CYS A 182 0.93 1.56 0.72
C CYS A 182 0.99 0.76 2.02
N LYS A 183 -0.16 0.47 2.66
CA LYS A 183 -0.21 -0.29 3.92
C LYS A 183 -0.14 -1.80 3.73
N TYR A 184 -0.62 -2.34 2.62
CA TYR A 184 -0.64 -3.80 2.42
C TYR A 184 0.75 -4.47 2.54
N PRO A 185 1.83 -3.93 1.95
CA PRO A 185 3.15 -4.54 2.12
C PRO A 185 3.59 -4.57 3.60
N LEU A 186 3.27 -3.53 4.37
CA LEU A 186 3.61 -3.46 5.79
C LEU A 186 2.83 -4.49 6.62
N GLN A 187 1.52 -4.61 6.34
CA GLN A 187 0.64 -5.58 7.01
C GLN A 187 1.05 -7.03 6.69
N LEU A 188 1.40 -7.32 5.43
CA LEU A 188 1.85 -8.64 5.00
C LEU A 188 3.24 -8.97 5.56
N ALA A 189 4.15 -8.00 5.67
CA ALA A 189 5.44 -8.18 6.30
C ALA A 189 5.31 -8.53 7.80
N GLU A 190 4.44 -7.82 8.53
CA GLU A 190 4.19 -8.12 9.94
C GLU A 190 3.49 -9.46 10.12
N LEU A 191 2.60 -9.85 9.20
CA LEU A 191 2.00 -11.18 9.20
C LEU A 191 3.06 -12.27 8.99
N LEU A 192 3.94 -12.09 7.99
CA LEU A 192 4.99 -13.04 7.65
C LEU A 192 5.94 -13.27 8.83
N LYS A 193 6.29 -12.23 9.59
CA LYS A 193 7.14 -12.29 10.79
C LYS A 193 6.62 -13.28 11.85
N TYR A 194 5.31 -13.43 11.97
CA TYR A 194 4.67 -14.36 12.92
C TYR A 194 4.15 -15.64 12.26
N THR A 195 4.57 -15.92 11.02
CA THR A 195 4.18 -17.14 10.28
C THR A 195 5.38 -18.06 10.18
N THR A 196 5.27 -19.30 10.66
CA THR A 196 6.34 -20.30 10.56
C THR A 196 6.44 -20.84 9.14
N GLN A 197 7.59 -21.42 8.76
CA GLN A 197 7.78 -21.95 7.40
C GLN A 197 6.90 -23.18 7.13
N GLU A 198 6.52 -23.89 8.19
CA GLU A 198 5.66 -25.08 8.17
C GLU A 198 4.17 -24.72 8.03
N HIS A 199 3.80 -23.47 8.31
CA HIS A 199 2.42 -23.02 8.15
C HIS A 199 2.02 -23.03 6.66
N SER A 200 0.87 -23.60 6.35
CA SER A 200 0.33 -23.76 4.98
C SER A 200 0.33 -22.45 4.17
N ASP A 201 -0.08 -21.35 4.80
CA ASP A 201 -0.12 -20.01 4.16
C ASP A 201 1.25 -19.30 4.03
N TYR A 202 2.35 -19.82 4.57
CA TYR A 202 3.65 -19.11 4.60
C TYR A 202 4.14 -18.70 3.21
N SER A 203 4.14 -19.63 2.26
CA SER A 203 4.56 -19.39 0.88
C SER A 203 3.69 -18.34 0.20
N ASN A 204 2.37 -18.43 0.41
CA ASN A 204 1.41 -17.50 -0.17
C ASN A 204 1.56 -16.09 0.41
N ILE A 205 1.75 -15.95 1.73
CA ILE A 205 1.98 -14.66 2.37
C ILE A 205 3.27 -14.03 1.87
N LYS A 206 4.35 -14.81 1.75
CA LYS A 206 5.63 -14.32 1.22
C LYS A 206 5.48 -13.84 -0.22
N ALA A 207 4.81 -14.60 -1.08
CA ALA A 207 4.55 -14.20 -2.45
C ALA A 207 3.62 -12.97 -2.54
N ALA A 208 2.58 -12.91 -1.70
CA ALA A 208 1.68 -11.77 -1.62
C ALA A 208 2.40 -10.50 -1.18
N TYR A 209 3.30 -10.60 -0.20
CA TYR A 209 4.13 -9.48 0.27
C TYR A 209 4.95 -8.89 -0.88
N GLU A 210 5.68 -9.73 -1.63
CA GLU A 210 6.47 -9.28 -2.78
C GLU A 210 5.59 -8.70 -3.89
N ALA A 211 4.45 -9.34 -4.18
CA ALA A 211 3.50 -8.84 -5.17
C ALA A 211 2.95 -7.46 -4.80
N MET A 212 2.52 -7.27 -3.56
CA MET A 212 1.99 -5.98 -3.10
C MET A 212 3.07 -4.89 -2.99
N LYS A 213 4.30 -5.27 -2.64
CA LYS A 213 5.45 -4.36 -2.69
C LYS A 213 5.69 -3.89 -4.12
N ASN A 214 5.66 -4.79 -5.10
CA ASN A 214 5.78 -4.45 -6.52
C ASN A 214 4.64 -3.54 -6.99
N VAL A 215 3.39 -3.81 -6.60
CA VAL A 215 2.24 -2.94 -6.90
C VAL A 215 2.47 -1.52 -6.37
N ALA A 216 2.86 -1.38 -5.10
CA ALA A 216 3.13 -0.08 -4.49
C ALA A 216 4.28 0.66 -5.20
N CYS A 217 5.37 -0.05 -5.52
CA CYS A 217 6.50 0.49 -6.27
C CYS A 217 6.08 0.97 -7.66
N LEU A 218 5.32 0.17 -8.41
CA LEU A 218 4.85 0.53 -9.76
C LEU A 218 3.95 1.76 -9.76
N ILE A 219 3.07 1.89 -8.76
CA ILE A 219 2.22 3.06 -8.61
C ILE A 219 3.07 4.31 -8.34
N ASN A 220 4.03 4.21 -7.42
CA ASN A 220 4.94 5.31 -7.11
C ASN A 220 5.80 5.70 -8.32
N GLU A 221 6.31 4.71 -9.05
CA GLU A 221 7.13 4.92 -10.24
C GLU A 221 6.34 5.57 -11.36
N ARG A 222 5.11 5.11 -11.61
CA ARG A 222 4.25 5.71 -12.63
C ARG A 222 3.90 7.16 -12.30
N LYS A 223 3.68 7.47 -11.02
CA LYS A 223 3.49 8.86 -10.56
C LYS A 223 4.75 9.69 -10.81
N ARG A 224 5.92 9.20 -10.41
CA ARG A 224 7.22 9.85 -10.63
C ARG A 224 7.46 10.15 -12.11
N ARG A 225 7.16 9.19 -12.99
CA ARG A 225 7.32 9.34 -14.44
C ARG A 225 6.39 10.41 -15.01
N LEU A 226 5.13 10.46 -14.59
CA LEU A 226 4.20 11.52 -15.01
C LEU A 226 4.64 12.92 -14.55
N GLU A 227 5.12 13.04 -13.31
CA GLU A 227 5.70 14.29 -12.80
C GLU A 227 6.98 14.68 -13.56
N SER A 228 7.80 13.70 -13.94
CA SER A 228 9.00 13.92 -14.76
C SER A 228 8.65 14.46 -16.14
N ILE A 229 7.66 13.87 -16.83
CA ILE A 229 7.18 14.33 -18.13
C ILE A 229 6.72 15.80 -18.06
N ASP A 230 5.91 16.16 -17.06
CA ASP A 230 5.43 17.53 -16.87
C ASP A 230 6.58 18.51 -16.57
N LYS A 231 7.58 18.11 -15.77
CA LYS A 231 8.79 18.91 -15.53
C LYS A 231 9.61 19.11 -16.81
N ILE A 232 9.80 18.06 -17.62
CA ILE A 232 10.55 18.14 -18.88
C ILE A 232 9.85 19.09 -19.86
N ALA A 233 8.53 18.98 -20.00
CA ALA A 233 7.75 19.89 -20.86
C ALA A 233 7.95 21.36 -20.45
N ARG A 234 7.81 21.67 -19.16
CA ARG A 234 7.99 23.04 -18.65
C ARG A 234 9.42 23.52 -18.78
N TRP A 235 10.39 22.65 -18.50
CA TRP A 235 11.81 22.95 -18.64
C TRP A 235 12.15 23.29 -20.09
N GLN A 236 11.69 22.50 -21.07
CA GLN A 236 11.98 22.75 -22.48
C GLN A 236 11.42 24.10 -22.95
N VAL A 237 10.18 24.45 -22.54
CA VAL A 237 9.58 25.76 -22.83
C VAL A 237 10.40 26.93 -22.23
N SER A 238 11.15 26.69 -21.14
CA SER A 238 11.99 27.71 -20.52
C SER A 238 13.35 27.91 -21.21
N ILE A 239 13.75 27.01 -22.12
CA ILE A 239 15.01 27.13 -22.88
C ILE A 239 14.83 28.13 -24.02
N VAL A 240 15.65 29.18 -24.00
CA VAL A 240 15.71 30.19 -25.07
C VAL A 240 16.39 29.59 -26.29
N ASP A 241 15.89 29.93 -27.48
CA ASP A 241 16.43 29.46 -28.77
C ASP A 241 16.49 27.92 -28.89
N TRP A 242 15.44 27.22 -28.42
CA TRP A 242 15.34 25.77 -28.57
C TRP A 242 15.35 25.35 -30.05
N GLU A 243 16.27 24.46 -30.41
CA GLU A 243 16.37 23.87 -31.74
C GLU A 243 16.08 22.37 -31.70
N GLY A 244 15.33 21.88 -32.69
CA GLY A 244 15.02 20.46 -32.85
C GLY A 244 13.68 20.02 -32.24
N PRO A 245 13.41 18.70 -32.24
CA PRO A 245 12.15 18.16 -31.75
C PRO A 245 12.03 18.24 -30.22
N ASP A 246 10.81 18.07 -29.71
CA ASP A 246 10.57 17.99 -28.27
C ASP A 246 11.35 16.84 -27.62
N VAL A 247 11.90 17.07 -26.44
CA VAL A 247 12.56 16.03 -25.64
C VAL A 247 11.60 14.87 -25.37
N LEU A 248 10.33 15.19 -25.13
CA LEU A 248 9.27 14.21 -24.88
C LEU A 248 8.96 13.32 -26.08
N ALA A 249 9.43 13.64 -27.29
CA ALA A 249 9.28 12.77 -28.46
C ALA A 249 10.08 11.46 -28.31
N ARG A 250 11.16 11.48 -27.53
CA ARG A 250 12.06 10.32 -27.36
C ARG A 250 12.38 10.00 -25.91
N SER A 251 12.16 10.93 -24.98
CA SER A 251 12.57 10.80 -23.58
C SER A 251 11.44 11.07 -22.62
N SER A 252 11.48 10.41 -21.45
CA SER A 252 10.45 10.53 -20.41
C SER A 252 11.02 10.72 -19.01
N GLU A 253 12.34 10.70 -18.87
CA GLU A 253 13.03 10.83 -17.58
C GLU A 253 14.31 11.64 -17.74
N LEU A 254 14.49 12.66 -16.89
CA LEU A 254 15.79 13.32 -16.67
C LEU A 254 16.57 12.49 -15.64
N ILE A 255 17.66 11.88 -16.07
CA ILE A 255 18.54 11.06 -15.24
C ILE A 255 19.48 11.94 -14.41
N HIS A 256 20.09 12.95 -15.03
CA HIS A 256 21.05 13.81 -14.36
C HIS A 256 21.20 15.17 -15.07
N SER A 257 21.58 16.20 -14.33
CA SER A 257 21.97 17.50 -14.90
C SER A 257 23.17 18.09 -14.17
N GLY A 258 24.08 18.76 -14.87
CA GLY A 258 25.25 19.37 -14.24
C GLY A 258 26.15 20.14 -15.21
N GLU A 259 27.05 20.95 -14.66
CA GLU A 259 28.05 21.69 -15.43
C GLU A 259 29.21 20.77 -15.81
N LEU A 260 29.53 20.73 -17.10
CA LEU A 260 30.69 20.02 -17.62
C LEU A 260 31.44 20.90 -18.61
N THR A 261 32.74 20.62 -18.74
CA THR A 261 33.60 21.27 -19.71
C THR A 261 33.61 20.47 -21.01
N LYS A 262 33.03 21.03 -22.07
CA LYS A 262 33.07 20.47 -23.43
C LYS A 262 34.34 20.92 -24.14
N ILE A 263 35.13 19.97 -24.62
CA ILE A 263 36.30 20.25 -25.47
C ILE A 263 35.89 19.99 -26.93
N SER A 264 35.99 21.02 -27.77
CA SER A 264 35.70 20.91 -29.21
C SER A 264 36.83 20.18 -29.96
N LYS A 265 36.53 19.67 -31.17
CA LYS A 265 37.55 19.05 -32.05
C LYS A 265 38.73 19.97 -32.41
N GLN A 266 38.56 21.29 -32.26
CA GLN A 266 39.60 22.30 -32.47
C GLN A 266 40.32 22.69 -31.16
N GLY A 267 40.13 21.95 -30.07
CA GLY A 267 40.81 22.16 -28.78
C GLY A 267 40.24 23.27 -27.90
N LYS A 268 39.20 24.00 -28.35
CA LYS A 268 38.55 25.04 -27.52
C LYS A 268 37.72 24.40 -26.41
N SER A 269 37.91 24.88 -25.18
CA SER A 269 37.17 24.51 -23.98
C SER A 269 35.97 25.42 -23.77
N GLN A 270 34.81 24.84 -23.45
CA GLN A 270 33.56 25.56 -23.18
C GLN A 270 32.85 24.94 -21.97
N GLN A 271 32.55 25.74 -20.95
CA GLN A 271 31.66 25.30 -19.87
C GLN A 271 30.20 25.36 -20.33
N ARG A 272 29.48 24.26 -20.10
CA ARG A 272 28.07 24.10 -20.47
C ARG A 272 27.35 23.28 -19.40
N THR A 273 26.08 23.56 -19.20
CA THR A 273 25.18 22.70 -18.42
C THR A 273 24.63 21.61 -19.35
N PHE A 274 24.77 20.36 -18.94
CA PHE A 274 24.27 19.19 -19.66
C PHE A 274 23.06 18.59 -18.94
N PHE A 275 22.14 18.00 -19.71
CA PHE A 275 20.92 17.39 -19.21
C PHE A 275 20.80 15.99 -19.82
N LEU A 276 21.13 14.96 -19.05
CA LEU A 276 21.06 13.57 -19.48
C LEU A 276 19.65 13.03 -19.27
N PHE A 277 19.00 12.62 -20.35
CA PHE A 277 17.71 11.93 -20.37
C PHE A 277 17.87 10.45 -20.73
N ASP A 278 16.82 9.65 -20.52
CA ASP A 278 16.75 8.20 -20.80
C ASP A 278 17.13 7.79 -22.23
N HIS A 279 17.18 8.72 -23.20
CA HIS A 279 17.55 8.44 -24.59
C HIS A 279 18.39 9.53 -25.29
N GLN A 280 18.77 10.61 -24.59
CA GLN A 280 19.48 11.76 -25.17
C GLN A 280 20.23 12.59 -24.13
N LEU A 281 21.19 13.42 -24.55
CA LEU A 281 22.01 14.32 -23.73
C LEU A 281 21.94 15.75 -24.26
#